data_AF-A0A2J6QXS7-F1
#
_entry.id   AF-A0A2J6QXS7-F1
#
_cell.length_a   1.000
_cell.length_b   1.000
_cell.length_c   1.000
_cell.angle_alpha   90.00
_cell.angle_beta   90.00
_cell.angle_gamma   90.00
#
_symmetry.space_group_name_H-M   'P 1'
#
loop_
_entity.id
_entity.type
_entity.pdbx_description
1 polymer ?
#
loop_
_entity_poly.entity_id
_entity_poly.type
_entity_poly.pdbx_seq_one_letter_code
_entity_poly.pdbx_strand_id
1 'polypeptide(L)'
;MGGVLLFCISEAAKPFVQQALNARWADGDARMFYLVESRTCPDNAEGFKEELQDVEAFSSEFIGASVQECQNWALQNWFQVNFIEQDFIAIADARSAVDNTLVVQFYGRALDPEDPVEFEGFGVLPHESDTWVEWRIEPRWACWVFSDLTHGALEMSYPVYLGLKEELTDENGVFDAAEAQRLVCGSPKELLRRRRLD
;
A
#
# COMPACT_ATOMS: atom_id res chain seq x y z
N MET A 1 7.59 4.33 -13.02
CA MET A 1 6.78 3.97 -11.85
C MET A 1 6.35 5.27 -11.21
N GLY A 2 5.07 5.40 -10.85
CA GLY A 2 4.61 6.59 -10.15
C GLY A 2 5.03 6.55 -8.68
N GLY A 3 4.92 7.68 -7.99
CA GLY A 3 5.00 7.70 -6.52
C GLY A 3 3.66 7.34 -5.90
N VAL A 4 3.68 6.60 -4.79
CA VAL A 4 2.47 6.27 -4.01
C VAL A 4 2.14 7.43 -3.09
N LEU A 5 0.87 7.83 -3.04
CA LEU A 5 0.43 8.93 -2.18
C LEU A 5 0.52 8.54 -0.71
N LEU A 6 1.24 9.31 0.09
CA LEU A 6 1.34 9.18 1.54
C LEU A 6 0.58 10.30 2.23
N PHE A 7 -0.52 9.95 2.88
CA PHE A 7 -1.30 10.86 3.70
C PHE A 7 -0.85 10.80 5.17
N CYS A 8 -0.81 11.94 5.83
CA CYS A 8 -0.63 12.03 7.27
C CYS A 8 -1.93 12.53 7.90
N ILE A 9 -2.63 11.65 8.62
CA ILE A 9 -3.94 11.98 9.21
C ILE A 9 -3.90 12.29 10.70
N SER A 10 -2.73 12.18 11.32
CA SER A 10 -2.55 12.45 12.75
C SER A 10 -1.30 13.27 13.04
N GLU A 11 -1.43 14.28 13.91
CA GLU A 11 -0.28 15.06 14.40
C GLU A 11 0.79 14.18 15.04
N ALA A 12 0.35 13.12 15.76
CA ALA A 12 1.26 12.19 16.41
C ALA A 12 2.14 11.42 15.39
N ALA A 13 1.68 11.26 14.15
CA ALA A 13 2.38 10.51 13.10
C ALA A 13 3.50 11.30 12.42
N LYS A 14 3.54 12.64 12.56
CA LYS A 14 4.50 13.48 11.84
C LYS A 14 5.96 13.06 11.98
N PRO A 15 6.47 12.66 13.18
CA PRO A 15 7.84 12.18 13.31
C PRO A 15 8.11 10.92 12.49
N PHE A 16 7.11 10.05 12.34
CA PHE A 16 7.23 8.81 11.56
C PHE A 16 7.18 9.05 10.04
N VAL A 17 6.44 10.06 9.57
CA VAL A 17 6.31 10.35 8.13
C VAL A 17 7.67 10.57 7.46
N GLN A 18 8.61 11.21 8.16
CA GLN A 18 9.98 11.35 7.67
C GLN A 18 10.65 9.99 7.42
N GLN A 19 10.50 9.04 8.35
CA GLN A 19 11.01 7.68 8.19
C GLN A 19 10.34 6.96 7.01
N ALA A 20 9.02 7.11 6.86
CA ALA A 20 8.28 6.51 5.75
C ALA A 20 8.72 7.05 4.39
N LEU A 21 8.90 8.36 4.23
CA LEU A 21 9.44 9.00 3.01
C LEU A 21 10.88 8.56 2.68
N ASN A 22 11.61 8.07 3.68
CA ASN A 22 12.92 7.45 3.48
C ASN A 22 12.87 6.01 2.97
N ALA A 23 11.69 5.40 2.85
CA ALA A 23 11.56 4.13 2.14
C ALA A 23 11.89 4.29 0.64
N ARG A 24 12.49 3.25 0.07
CA ARG A 24 12.95 3.21 -1.32
C ARG A 24 12.32 2.04 -2.05
N TRP A 25 12.21 2.18 -3.36
CA TRP A 25 11.98 1.03 -4.24
C TRP A 25 13.14 0.03 -4.14
N ALA A 26 12.85 -1.24 -4.39
CA ALA A 26 13.83 -2.32 -4.25
C ALA A 26 15.00 -2.22 -5.24
N ASP A 27 14.83 -1.49 -6.35
CA ASP A 27 15.79 -1.34 -7.44
C ASP A 27 16.74 -0.14 -7.29
N GLY A 28 16.63 0.68 -6.24
CA GLY A 28 17.65 1.69 -5.91
C GLY A 28 17.13 3.00 -5.31
N ASP A 29 17.65 4.12 -5.80
CA ASP A 29 17.60 5.45 -5.17
C ASP A 29 16.22 6.14 -5.25
N ALA A 30 15.28 5.60 -6.02
CA ALA A 30 13.96 6.21 -6.23
C ALA A 30 13.11 6.17 -4.95
N ARG A 31 12.53 7.33 -4.63
CA ARG A 31 11.61 7.50 -3.50
C ARG A 31 10.28 6.84 -3.84
N MET A 32 9.68 6.20 -2.84
CA MET A 32 8.44 5.45 -3.01
C MET A 32 7.20 6.32 -2.87
N PHE A 33 7.28 7.32 -1.98
CA PHE A 33 6.11 8.03 -1.50
C PHE A 33 6.12 9.51 -1.87
N TYR A 34 4.93 10.04 -2.15
CA TYR A 34 4.62 11.45 -2.30
C TYR A 34 3.77 11.92 -1.14
N LEU A 35 4.32 12.80 -0.29
CA LEU A 35 3.60 13.34 0.86
C LEU A 35 2.48 14.28 0.41
N VAL A 36 1.23 13.94 0.77
CA VAL A 36 0.06 14.77 0.46
C VAL A 36 -0.17 15.81 1.56
N GLU A 37 0.22 17.04 1.27
CA GLU A 37 0.09 18.18 2.20
C GLU A 37 -1.20 19.01 1.96
N SER A 38 -1.71 19.07 0.74
CA SER A 38 -2.87 19.90 0.36
C SER A 38 -3.97 19.11 -0.32
N ARG A 39 -5.22 19.56 -0.19
CA ARG A 39 -6.39 19.06 -0.93
C ARG A 39 -6.37 19.44 -2.40
N THR A 40 -5.44 20.30 -2.84
CA THR A 40 -5.22 20.58 -4.27
C THR A 40 -4.15 19.64 -4.81
N CYS A 41 -4.48 18.84 -5.83
CA CYS A 41 -3.49 18.02 -6.50
C CYS A 41 -2.55 18.91 -7.34
N PRO A 42 -1.22 18.79 -7.18
CA PRO A 42 -0.26 19.44 -8.07
C PRO A 42 -0.36 18.92 -9.51
N ASP A 43 0.00 19.77 -10.47
CA ASP A 43 0.04 19.42 -11.90
C ASP A 43 1.26 18.57 -12.28
N ASN A 44 2.26 18.47 -11.40
CA ASN A 44 3.50 17.71 -11.60
C ASN A 44 4.06 17.14 -10.28
N ALA A 45 4.97 16.17 -10.39
CA ALA A 45 5.55 15.48 -9.24
C ALA A 45 6.34 16.39 -8.28
N GLU A 46 6.96 17.47 -8.78
CA GLU A 46 7.75 18.42 -7.96
C GLU A 46 6.88 19.16 -6.92
N GLY A 47 5.56 19.17 -7.11
CA GLY A 47 4.62 19.70 -6.13
C GLY A 47 4.42 18.81 -4.90
N PHE A 48 4.94 17.58 -4.91
CA PHE A 48 4.95 16.68 -3.77
C PHE A 48 6.32 16.63 -3.12
N LYS A 49 6.35 16.47 -1.79
CA LYS A 49 7.58 16.15 -1.08
C LYS A 49 7.84 14.66 -1.12
N GLU A 50 9.03 14.29 -1.56
CA GLU A 50 9.51 12.90 -1.58
C GLU A 50 10.50 12.61 -0.42
N GLU A 51 10.94 13.65 0.27
CA GLU A 51 11.80 13.60 1.44
C GLU A 51 11.53 14.79 2.36
N LEU A 52 11.92 14.64 3.63
CA LEU A 52 11.92 15.70 4.64
C LEU A 52 13.31 15.71 5.29
N GLN A 53 13.89 16.89 5.47
CA GLN A 53 15.17 17.03 6.18
C GLN A 53 15.00 16.68 7.67
N ASP A 54 16.09 16.30 8.34
CA ASP A 54 16.10 16.15 9.81
C ASP A 54 15.67 17.48 10.42
N VAL A 55 14.51 17.48 11.10
CA VAL A 55 13.80 18.64 11.67
C VAL A 55 12.98 19.53 10.70
N GLU A 56 12.75 19.11 9.46
CA GLU A 56 11.80 19.81 8.59
C GLU A 56 10.37 19.63 9.11
N ALA A 57 9.74 20.75 9.50
CA ALA A 57 8.32 20.77 9.79
C ALA A 57 7.53 20.74 8.48
N PHE A 58 6.45 19.96 8.47
CA PHE A 58 5.47 19.95 7.38
C PHE A 58 4.07 20.17 7.93
N SER A 59 3.17 20.61 7.05
CA SER A 59 1.75 20.80 7.36
C SER A 59 0.96 19.92 6.43
N SER A 60 -0.10 19.29 6.93
CA SER A 60 -1.03 18.56 6.07
C SER A 60 -2.46 18.98 6.37
N GLU A 61 -3.21 19.33 5.32
CA GLU A 61 -4.65 19.59 5.37
C GLU A 61 -5.47 18.30 5.63
N PHE A 62 -4.80 17.15 5.68
CA PHE A 62 -5.39 15.85 6.01
C PHE A 62 -5.26 15.47 7.48
N ILE A 63 -4.61 16.30 8.32
CA ILE A 63 -4.62 16.08 9.77
C ILE A 63 -6.06 16.09 10.28
N GLY A 64 -6.48 15.01 10.94
CA GLY A 64 -7.85 14.80 11.39
C GLY A 64 -8.83 14.32 10.32
N ALA A 65 -8.37 14.13 9.08
CA ALA A 65 -9.18 13.51 8.03
C ALA A 65 -9.43 12.02 8.32
N SER A 66 -10.56 11.53 7.84
CA SER A 66 -10.87 10.11 7.82
C SER A 66 -10.13 9.38 6.68
N VAL A 67 -9.94 8.07 6.84
CA VAL A 67 -9.43 7.19 5.78
C VAL A 67 -10.23 7.34 4.49
N GLN A 68 -11.57 7.41 4.59
CA GLN A 68 -12.46 7.58 3.45
C GLN A 68 -12.22 8.90 2.69
N GLU A 69 -11.88 9.99 3.39
CA GLU A 69 -11.52 11.25 2.73
C GLU A 69 -10.24 11.12 1.91
N CYS A 70 -9.22 10.41 2.43
CA CYS A 70 -7.98 10.13 1.69
C CYS A 70 -8.26 9.27 0.45
N GLN A 71 -9.04 8.21 0.59
CA GLN A 71 -9.46 7.33 -0.50
C GLN A 71 -10.22 8.10 -1.59
N ASN A 72 -11.21 8.91 -1.20
CA ASN A 72 -11.98 9.72 -2.13
C ASN A 72 -11.11 10.74 -2.86
N TRP A 73 -10.17 11.37 -2.15
CA TRP A 73 -9.23 12.29 -2.77
C TRP A 73 -8.36 11.58 -3.80
N ALA A 74 -7.81 10.41 -3.48
CA ALA A 74 -6.96 9.65 -4.40
C ALA A 74 -7.74 9.25 -5.67
N LEU A 75 -8.93 8.66 -5.52
CA LEU A 75 -9.80 8.28 -6.64
C LEU A 75 -10.15 9.45 -7.56
N GLN A 76 -10.36 10.65 -7.00
CA GLN A 76 -10.66 11.85 -7.78
C GLN A 76 -9.45 12.36 -8.59
N ASN A 77 -8.22 12.12 -8.12
CA ASN A 77 -7.02 12.75 -8.68
C ASN A 77 -6.12 11.80 -9.48
N TRP A 78 -6.17 10.47 -9.27
CA TRP A 78 -5.30 9.50 -9.93
C TRP A 78 -5.28 9.57 -11.46
N PHE A 79 -6.41 9.88 -12.08
CA PHE A 79 -6.51 9.95 -13.55
C PHE A 79 -6.23 11.34 -14.10
N GLN A 80 -6.02 12.34 -13.24
CA GLN A 80 -5.70 13.70 -13.68
C GLN A 80 -4.22 13.83 -14.06
N VAL A 81 -3.36 12.98 -13.50
CA VAL A 81 -1.90 13.01 -13.70
C VAL A 81 -1.33 11.61 -13.88
N ASN A 82 -0.13 11.48 -14.45
CA ASN A 82 0.48 10.19 -14.80
C ASN A 82 1.70 9.80 -13.93
N PHE A 83 2.07 10.65 -12.97
CA PHE A 83 3.22 10.43 -12.10
C PHE A 83 2.83 9.82 -10.74
N ILE A 84 1.53 9.70 -10.45
CA ILE A 84 1.02 9.02 -9.24
C ILE A 84 0.77 7.55 -9.57
N GLU A 85 1.24 6.66 -8.70
CA GLU A 85 0.91 5.23 -8.80
C GLU A 85 -0.58 5.05 -8.52
N GLN A 86 -1.27 4.44 -9.47
CA GLN A 86 -2.71 4.25 -9.37
C GLN A 86 -2.99 3.07 -8.46
N ASP A 87 -4.19 3.04 -7.89
CA ASP A 87 -4.68 1.94 -7.05
C ASP A 87 -4.00 1.81 -5.68
N PHE A 88 -3.00 2.61 -5.35
CA PHE A 88 -2.36 2.59 -4.04
C PHE A 88 -2.41 3.91 -3.31
N ILE A 89 -2.66 3.83 -2.00
CA ILE A 89 -2.38 4.90 -1.06
C ILE A 89 -1.70 4.34 0.18
N ALA A 90 -1.03 5.23 0.89
CA ALA A 90 -0.36 5.01 2.15
C ALA A 90 -0.90 6.02 3.17
N ILE A 91 -1.19 5.58 4.39
CA ILE A 91 -1.72 6.41 5.46
C ILE A 91 -0.86 6.23 6.72
N ALA A 92 -0.30 7.34 7.18
CA ALA A 92 0.31 7.48 8.48
C ALA A 92 -0.73 8.01 9.48
N ASP A 93 -1.07 7.19 10.47
CA ASP A 93 -2.04 7.49 11.51
C ASP A 93 -1.38 7.57 12.89
N ALA A 94 -2.17 7.77 13.95
CA ALA A 94 -1.62 7.89 15.30
C ALA A 94 -0.79 6.67 15.73
N ARG A 95 -1.14 5.48 15.24
CA ARG A 95 -0.45 4.23 15.57
C ARG A 95 0.91 4.13 14.88
N SER A 96 1.08 4.75 13.73
CA SER A 96 2.35 4.77 12.99
C SER A 96 3.54 5.24 13.83
N ALA A 97 3.35 6.22 14.72
CA ALA A 97 4.41 6.70 15.61
C ALA A 97 4.72 5.76 16.79
N VAL A 98 3.84 4.80 17.07
CA VAL A 98 3.97 3.87 18.19
C VAL A 98 4.73 2.61 17.76
N ASP A 99 4.36 2.03 16.62
CA ASP A 99 4.88 0.74 16.17
C ASP A 99 5.67 0.79 14.86
N ASN A 100 5.92 1.99 14.32
CA ASN A 100 6.67 2.22 13.09
C ASN A 100 6.06 1.53 11.85
N THR A 101 4.74 1.46 11.80
CA THR A 101 4.00 0.90 10.67
C THR A 101 3.20 1.95 9.89
N LEU A 102 2.89 1.61 8.65
CA LEU A 102 2.05 2.37 7.73
C LEU A 102 0.84 1.53 7.36
N VAL A 103 -0.33 2.14 7.20
CA VAL A 103 -1.45 1.49 6.48
C VAL A 103 -1.22 1.69 4.99
N VAL A 104 -0.95 0.60 4.28
CA VAL A 104 -1.00 0.55 2.82
C VAL A 104 -2.38 0.08 2.40
N GLN A 105 -2.97 0.74 1.41
CA GLN A 105 -4.24 0.32 0.83
C GLN A 105 -4.10 0.14 -0.68
N PHE A 106 -4.69 -0.95 -1.17
CA PHE A 106 -4.84 -1.28 -2.58
C PHE A 106 -6.31 -1.18 -2.98
N TYR A 107 -6.61 -0.48 -4.07
CA TYR A 107 -7.94 -0.41 -4.63
C TYR A 107 -8.13 -1.58 -5.60
N GLY A 108 -8.80 -2.62 -5.11
CA GLY A 108 -9.08 -3.85 -5.85
C GLY A 108 -10.15 -3.63 -6.92
N ARG A 109 -9.73 -3.25 -8.14
CA ARG A 109 -10.63 -3.21 -9.30
C ARG A 109 -10.95 -4.61 -9.78
N ALA A 110 -12.13 -4.79 -10.36
CA ALA A 110 -12.40 -5.97 -11.16
C ALA A 110 -11.41 -5.99 -12.34
N LEU A 111 -10.58 -7.04 -12.42
CA LEU A 111 -9.65 -7.23 -13.55
C LEU A 111 -10.42 -7.37 -14.86
N ASP A 112 -11.48 -8.18 -14.83
CA ASP A 112 -12.50 -8.28 -15.87
C ASP A 112 -13.85 -8.57 -15.17
N PRO A 113 -14.82 -7.63 -15.20
CA PRO A 113 -16.15 -7.87 -14.63
C PRO A 113 -16.93 -9.00 -15.33
N GLU A 114 -16.61 -9.30 -16.59
CA GLU A 114 -17.26 -10.33 -17.39
C GLU A 114 -16.58 -11.70 -17.24
N ASP A 115 -15.30 -11.72 -16.87
CA ASP A 115 -14.50 -12.94 -16.67
C ASP A 115 -13.64 -12.88 -15.39
N PRO A 116 -14.26 -13.02 -14.20
CA PRO A 116 -13.54 -12.95 -12.94
C PRO A 116 -12.54 -14.11 -12.81
N VAL A 117 -11.29 -13.78 -12.46
CA VAL A 117 -10.22 -14.76 -12.28
C VAL A 117 -10.43 -15.53 -10.98
N GLU A 118 -10.67 -16.84 -11.09
CA GLU A 118 -10.69 -17.76 -9.94
C GLU A 118 -9.29 -18.30 -9.63
N PHE A 119 -8.93 -18.27 -8.34
CA PHE A 119 -7.69 -18.80 -7.82
C PHE A 119 -7.95 -20.09 -7.05
N GLU A 120 -7.21 -21.16 -7.37
CA GLU A 120 -7.40 -22.47 -6.75
C GLU A 120 -7.26 -22.38 -5.22
N GLY A 121 -8.33 -22.76 -4.51
CA GLY A 121 -8.41 -22.69 -3.05
C GLY A 121 -8.91 -21.36 -2.50
N PHE A 122 -8.75 -20.25 -3.21
CA PHE A 122 -9.14 -18.92 -2.71
C PHE A 122 -10.42 -18.37 -3.35
N GLY A 123 -10.85 -18.92 -4.48
CA GLY A 123 -11.98 -18.37 -5.24
C GLY A 123 -11.58 -17.09 -5.97
N VAL A 124 -12.54 -16.20 -6.22
CA VAL A 124 -12.29 -14.92 -6.91
C VAL A 124 -11.60 -13.94 -5.96
N LEU A 125 -10.51 -13.33 -6.43
CA LEU A 125 -9.75 -12.30 -5.70
C LEU A 125 -9.55 -11.03 -6.56
N PRO A 126 -9.69 -9.81 -5.99
CA PRO A 126 -10.26 -9.54 -4.66
C PRO A 126 -11.72 -10.03 -4.58
N HIS A 127 -12.18 -10.40 -3.39
CA HIS A 127 -13.52 -10.96 -3.19
C HIS A 127 -14.65 -9.98 -3.54
N GLU A 128 -14.38 -8.69 -3.36
CA GLU A 128 -15.26 -7.59 -3.72
C GLU A 128 -14.51 -6.67 -4.68
N SER A 129 -15.14 -6.32 -5.80
CA SER A 129 -14.61 -5.31 -6.71
C SER A 129 -14.81 -3.91 -6.14
N ASP A 130 -14.03 -2.95 -6.65
CA ASP A 130 -14.15 -1.53 -6.30
C ASP A 130 -14.03 -1.26 -4.79
N THR A 131 -13.20 -2.07 -4.13
CA THR A 131 -13.03 -2.07 -2.68
C THR A 131 -11.57 -1.87 -2.31
N TRP A 132 -11.34 -1.12 -1.24
CA TRP A 132 -10.01 -0.95 -0.67
C TRP A 132 -9.66 -2.14 0.22
N VAL A 133 -8.54 -2.79 -0.08
CA VAL A 133 -7.92 -3.80 0.78
C VAL A 133 -6.74 -3.14 1.48
N GLU A 134 -6.66 -3.29 2.80
CA GLU A 134 -5.65 -2.61 3.61
C GLU A 134 -4.73 -3.56 4.38
N TRP A 135 -3.45 -3.21 4.48
CA TRP A 135 -2.47 -3.88 5.30
C TRP A 135 -1.72 -2.85 6.14
N ARG A 136 -1.49 -3.18 7.40
CA ARG A 136 -0.53 -2.44 8.23
C ARG A 136 0.83 -3.11 8.15
N ILE A 137 1.83 -2.41 7.62
CA ILE A 137 3.16 -2.98 7.34
C ILE A 137 4.28 -2.03 7.76
N GLU A 138 5.50 -2.55 7.88
CA GLU A 138 6.67 -1.68 7.96
C GLU A 138 6.93 -1.00 6.60
N PRO A 139 7.23 0.31 6.53
CA PRO A 139 7.37 1.05 5.26
C PRO A 139 8.36 0.47 4.26
N ARG A 140 9.44 -0.17 4.75
CA ARG A 140 10.46 -0.77 3.88
C ARG A 140 9.94 -1.92 3.00
N TRP A 141 8.82 -2.53 3.38
CA TRP A 141 8.20 -3.62 2.63
C TRP A 141 7.12 -3.16 1.65
N ALA A 142 6.76 -1.88 1.66
CA ALA A 142 5.69 -1.36 0.82
C ALA A 142 6.00 -1.53 -0.68
N CYS A 143 7.26 -1.38 -1.12
CA CYS A 143 7.64 -1.58 -2.53
C CYS A 143 7.31 -2.97 -3.04
N TRP A 144 7.41 -3.98 -2.18
CA TRP A 144 7.14 -5.37 -2.52
C TRP A 144 5.65 -5.62 -2.69
N VAL A 145 4.84 -5.13 -1.74
CA VAL A 145 3.37 -5.16 -1.86
C VAL A 145 2.92 -4.48 -3.15
N PHE A 146 3.46 -3.29 -3.44
CA PHE A 146 3.15 -2.54 -4.66
C PHE A 146 3.56 -3.31 -5.91
N SER A 147 4.84 -3.67 -6.02
CA SER A 147 5.38 -4.35 -7.20
C SER A 147 4.69 -5.69 -7.47
N ASP A 148 4.42 -6.48 -6.45
CA ASP A 148 3.81 -7.79 -6.63
C ASP A 148 2.36 -7.68 -7.10
N LEU A 149 1.60 -6.70 -6.61
CA LEU A 149 0.19 -6.52 -6.97
C LEU A 149 0.00 -5.77 -8.29
N THR A 150 0.94 -4.91 -8.71
CA THR A 150 0.85 -4.17 -10.00
C THR A 150 1.58 -4.87 -11.15
N HIS A 151 2.65 -5.61 -10.87
CA HIS A 151 3.55 -6.16 -11.88
C HIS A 151 3.86 -7.63 -11.70
N GLY A 152 3.53 -8.22 -10.55
CA GLY A 152 3.69 -9.64 -10.30
C GLY A 152 2.69 -10.49 -11.09
N ALA A 153 3.00 -11.77 -11.20
CA ALA A 153 2.09 -12.73 -11.81
C ALA A 153 0.87 -12.91 -10.90
N LEU A 154 -0.33 -12.66 -11.42
CA LEU A 154 -1.58 -12.66 -10.64
C LEU A 154 -1.76 -13.96 -9.84
N GLU A 155 -1.47 -15.11 -10.47
CA GLU A 155 -1.58 -16.45 -9.88
C GLU A 155 -0.63 -16.70 -8.70
N MET A 156 0.39 -15.84 -8.53
CA MET A 156 1.33 -15.89 -7.42
C MET A 156 1.00 -14.83 -6.38
N SER A 157 0.80 -13.58 -6.80
CA SER A 157 0.67 -12.44 -5.89
C SER A 157 -0.69 -12.38 -5.20
N TYR A 158 -1.79 -12.55 -5.94
CA TYR A 158 -3.14 -12.33 -5.40
C TYR A 158 -3.49 -13.33 -4.30
N PRO A 159 -3.25 -14.65 -4.47
CA PRO A 159 -3.44 -15.61 -3.40
C PRO A 159 -2.69 -15.25 -2.11
N VAL A 160 -1.49 -14.70 -2.21
CA VAL A 160 -0.68 -14.35 -1.03
C VAL A 160 -1.20 -13.09 -0.34
N TYR A 161 -1.32 -11.97 -1.06
CA TYR A 161 -1.64 -10.69 -0.42
C TYR A 161 -3.13 -10.55 -0.09
N LEU A 162 -4.02 -11.15 -0.89
CA LEU A 162 -5.46 -11.05 -0.72
C LEU A 162 -6.04 -12.31 -0.06
N GLY A 163 -5.56 -13.49 -0.47
CA GLY A 163 -6.10 -14.76 0.02
C GLY A 163 -5.55 -15.22 1.37
N LEU A 164 -4.28 -14.94 1.68
CA LEU A 164 -3.62 -15.29 2.95
C LEU A 164 -3.50 -14.08 3.89
N LYS A 165 -4.24 -13.01 3.62
CA LYS A 165 -4.13 -11.74 4.33
C LYS A 165 -4.26 -11.92 5.84
N GLU A 166 -5.30 -12.62 6.29
CA GLU A 166 -5.57 -12.87 7.71
C GLU A 166 -4.52 -13.80 8.34
N GLU A 167 -4.06 -14.81 7.61
CA GLU A 167 -3.05 -15.78 8.09
C GLU A 167 -1.65 -15.16 8.25
N LEU A 168 -1.34 -14.16 7.44
CA LEU A 168 -0.08 -13.41 7.47
C LEU A 168 -0.17 -12.15 8.33
N THR A 169 -1.30 -11.90 8.99
CA THR A 169 -1.47 -10.78 9.92
C THR A 169 -1.30 -11.29 11.36
N ASP A 170 -0.41 -10.66 12.11
CA ASP A 170 -0.14 -11.03 13.50
C ASP A 170 -1.29 -10.62 14.45
N GLU A 171 -1.17 -11.00 15.73
CA GLU A 171 -2.15 -10.66 16.76
C GLU A 171 -2.30 -9.14 17.02
N ASN A 172 -1.33 -8.34 16.58
CA ASN A 172 -1.36 -6.88 16.65
C ASN A 172 -1.96 -6.26 15.39
N GLY A 173 -2.38 -7.04 14.40
CA GLY A 173 -2.89 -6.54 13.14
C GLY A 173 -1.81 -6.04 12.18
N VAL A 174 -0.54 -6.44 12.34
CA VAL A 174 0.56 -6.13 11.44
C VAL A 174 0.77 -7.28 10.46
N PHE A 175 0.76 -6.98 9.17
CA PHE A 175 0.94 -7.95 8.10
C PHE A 175 2.42 -8.20 7.82
N ASP A 176 2.82 -9.48 7.81
CA ASP A 176 4.18 -9.93 7.52
C ASP A 176 4.47 -9.92 6.01
N ALA A 177 4.73 -8.72 5.49
CA ALA A 177 5.05 -8.50 4.08
C ALA A 177 6.37 -9.17 3.66
N ALA A 178 7.28 -9.46 4.60
CA ALA A 178 8.52 -10.18 4.29
C ALA A 178 8.24 -11.65 3.97
N GLU A 179 7.40 -12.29 4.79
CA GLU A 179 6.93 -13.65 4.56
C GLU A 179 6.07 -13.73 3.30
N ALA A 180 5.19 -12.74 3.06
CA ALA A 180 4.41 -12.64 1.83
C ALA A 180 5.33 -12.64 0.59
N GLN A 181 6.35 -11.77 0.57
CA GLN A 181 7.33 -11.73 -0.52
C GLN A 181 8.03 -13.08 -0.72
N ARG A 182 8.41 -13.74 0.38
CA ARG A 182 9.05 -15.07 0.32
C ARG A 182 8.13 -16.11 -0.30
N LEU A 183 6.83 -16.06 -0.01
CA LEU A 183 5.83 -16.96 -0.59
C LEU A 183 5.59 -16.68 -2.08
N VAL A 184 5.56 -15.41 -2.49
CA VAL A 184 5.42 -15.01 -3.91
C VAL A 184 6.64 -15.44 -4.73
N CYS A 185 7.85 -15.22 -4.21
CA CYS A 185 9.09 -15.67 -4.85
C CYS A 185 9.35 -17.18 -4.72
N GLY A 186 8.63 -17.85 -3.82
CA GLY A 186 8.70 -19.29 -3.59
C GLY A 186 8.02 -20.09 -4.71
N SER A 187 8.03 -21.41 -4.58
CA SER A 187 7.36 -22.26 -5.58
C SER A 187 5.84 -22.37 -5.29
N PRO A 188 4.96 -22.47 -6.31
CA PRO A 188 3.51 -22.65 -6.11
C PRO A 188 3.14 -23.83 -5.20
N LYS A 189 4.03 -24.83 -5.08
CA LYS A 189 3.85 -26.00 -4.20
C LYS A 189 3.93 -25.66 -2.72
N GLU A 190 4.60 -24.59 -2.32
CA GLU A 190 4.69 -24.16 -0.91
C GLU A 190 3.38 -23.53 -0.44
N LEU A 191 2.73 -22.75 -1.30
CA LEU A 191 1.39 -22.19 -1.07
C LEU A 191 0.34 -23.28 -0.86
N LEU A 192 0.27 -24.24 -1.79
CA LEU A 192 -0.68 -25.36 -1.70
C LEU A 192 -0.38 -26.34 -0.55
N ARG A 193 0.88 -26.40 -0.07
CA ARG A 193 1.25 -27.26 1.07
C ARG A 193 0.74 -26.73 2.39
N ARG A 194 0.75 -25.41 2.61
CA ARG A 194 0.23 -24.81 3.85
C ARG A 194 -1.24 -25.14 4.06
N ARG A 195 -2.05 -25.01 3.01
CA ARG A 195 -3.49 -25.24 3.11
C ARG A 195 -3.94 -26.71 3.22
N ARG A 196 -3.05 -27.68 2.95
CA ARG A 196 -3.36 -29.12 3.11
C ARG A 196 -3.11 -29.62 4.54
N LEU A 197 -2.59 -28.76 5.42
CA LEU A 197 -2.24 -29.11 6.80
C LEU A 197 -3.27 -28.61 7.83
N ASP A 198 -4.28 -27.86 7.39
CA ASP A 198 -5.46 -27.43 8.15
C ASP A 198 -6.72 -28.17 7.68
#